data_AF-A0A1G5D7X1-F1
#
_entry.id   AF-A0A1G5D7X1-F1
#
_cell.length_a   1.000
_cell.length_b   1.000
_cell.length_c   1.000
_cell.angle_alpha   90.00
_cell.angle_beta   90.00
_cell.angle_gamma   90.00
#
_symmetry.space_group_name_H-M   'P 1'
#
loop_
_entity.id
_entity.type
_entity.pdbx_description
1 polymer ?
#
loop_
_entity_poly.entity_id
_entity_poly.type
_entity_poly.pdbx_seq_one_letter_code
_entity_poly.pdbx_strand_id
1 'polypeptide(L)'
;MQQLMKRIAVSDKCVACGSCVVNSEFLTETPEGFAIPVDPGLITEVQYLDFKEVEVSCPVQAISVEDEYITGHSGSEALVKLKALISEKLDNFSIPYPSQSDYDFVENNYEAPPLLTKDMSAKVYNSYDKADREGFNAFKDTMYSQQKALIQAVCINYKTKQLKKFSYYNKTEGNYFYDINREIAKTLGEVVVLGQAISNNQLNLPADFSEFDVGPDFGFEGESYCYRLRHLERYDWNTGMKEAEFFKTYINVEDYGDGYKYSLVEAEKTFREYIVFGLSMQMYKELDPKIETLYKKYSEVFQETLNKKLSLLKSELKKHINLESSPNVNQDAIIQQIKSLVNETKSIPLKKESVFRSIDTDYDSSFRFSSHSKASEAAQNRVWRLYKECSNYLEIGNADRISFDLANKYQTQLESTVNTFKKKLQAIYDKHGMAYPNFTLELDCGAYIILVDLSDYNQVTSHINGGIREFIDENVIGWGRGIDKENYFSYSDLSYDVIESITWKQGLFGEKEVPVFCYHYFSGEFLSGFYRAIEACCDYVFESGYMRTLVFKVYESLQQEVKQKIIPTLKK
;
A
#
# COMPACT_ATOMS: atom_id res chain seq x y z
N MET A 1 19.16 -29.80 31.10
CA MET A 1 17.75 -30.26 31.17
C MET A 1 16.94 -29.12 30.59
N GLN A 2 16.27 -29.36 29.48
CA GLN A 2 15.44 -28.39 28.78
C GLN A 2 14.41 -27.78 29.75
N GLN A 3 14.25 -26.45 29.72
CA GLN A 3 13.25 -25.78 30.56
C GLN A 3 11.87 -25.96 29.94
N LEU A 4 10.93 -26.48 30.73
CA LEU A 4 9.52 -26.52 30.36
C LEU A 4 8.91 -25.14 30.60
N MET A 5 8.26 -24.60 29.58
CA MET A 5 7.55 -23.34 29.62
C MET A 5 6.05 -23.60 29.78
N LYS A 6 5.34 -22.61 30.31
CA LYS A 6 3.88 -22.56 30.43
C LYS A 6 3.36 -21.24 29.91
N ARG A 7 2.13 -21.24 29.40
CA ARG A 7 1.47 -20.07 28.84
C ARG A 7 0.33 -19.61 29.74
N ILE A 8 0.32 -18.32 30.05
CA ILE A 8 -0.79 -17.67 30.74
C ILE A 8 -1.84 -17.26 29.70
N ALA A 9 -3.10 -17.60 29.95
CA ALA A 9 -4.24 -17.14 29.18
C ALA A 9 -5.24 -16.43 30.09
N VAL A 10 -5.87 -15.36 29.57
CA VAL A 10 -6.96 -14.66 30.23
C VAL A 10 -8.17 -14.65 29.29
N SER A 11 -9.30 -15.16 29.77
CA SER A 11 -10.55 -15.26 29.00
C SER A 11 -11.40 -13.98 29.08
N ASP A 12 -12.40 -13.92 28.21
CA ASP A 12 -13.42 -12.87 28.14
C ASP A 12 -14.31 -12.75 29.39
N LYS A 13 -14.22 -13.72 30.31
CA LYS A 13 -14.89 -13.68 31.62
C LYS A 13 -14.30 -12.65 32.58
N CYS A 14 -13.16 -12.05 32.25
CA CYS A 14 -12.50 -11.05 33.09
C CYS A 14 -13.46 -9.90 33.42
N VAL A 15 -13.62 -9.59 34.71
CA VAL A 15 -14.50 -8.52 35.21
C VAL A 15 -13.75 -7.26 35.66
N ALA A 16 -12.51 -7.08 35.21
CA ALA A 16 -11.69 -5.90 35.48
C ALA A 16 -11.54 -5.55 36.98
N CYS A 17 -11.37 -6.56 37.85
CA CYS A 17 -11.25 -6.34 39.30
C CYS A 17 -9.86 -5.88 39.78
N GLY A 18 -8.84 -5.89 38.91
CA GLY A 18 -7.47 -5.43 39.18
C GLY A 18 -6.61 -6.29 40.14
N SER A 19 -7.20 -7.22 40.90
CA SER A 19 -6.48 -8.00 41.93
C SER A 19 -5.27 -8.77 41.38
N CYS A 20 -5.40 -9.37 40.20
CA CYS A 20 -4.34 -10.19 39.63
C CYS A 20 -3.12 -9.38 39.14
N VAL A 21 -3.33 -8.14 38.68
CA VAL A 21 -2.28 -7.25 38.18
C VAL A 21 -1.47 -6.67 39.34
N VAL A 22 -2.11 -6.40 40.48
CA VAL A 22 -1.42 -5.95 41.69
C VAL A 22 -0.50 -7.04 42.27
N ASN A 23 -0.91 -8.31 42.14
CA ASN A 23 -0.25 -9.43 42.79
C ASN A 23 0.70 -10.21 41.87
N SER A 24 0.89 -9.80 40.61
CA SER A 24 1.77 -10.47 39.66
C SER A 24 2.36 -9.52 38.65
N GLU A 25 3.67 -9.61 38.43
CA GLU A 25 4.37 -8.92 37.33
C GLU A 25 4.06 -9.50 35.94
N PHE A 26 3.48 -10.70 35.86
CA PHE A 26 3.15 -11.37 34.60
C PHE A 26 1.82 -10.92 33.97
N LEU A 27 1.09 -10.01 34.60
CA LEU A 27 -0.19 -9.47 34.11
C LEU A 27 -0.15 -7.94 34.09
N THR A 28 -0.82 -7.35 33.10
CA THR A 28 -1.05 -5.90 32.98
C THR A 28 -2.50 -5.63 32.60
N GLU A 29 -2.92 -4.37 32.61
CA GLU A 29 -4.30 -3.96 32.30
C GLU A 29 -4.38 -3.30 30.91
N THR A 30 -5.47 -3.58 30.18
CA THR A 30 -5.85 -2.81 28.99
C THR A 30 -6.38 -1.43 29.38
N PRO A 31 -6.51 -0.47 28.44
CA PRO A 31 -7.13 0.84 28.71
C PRO A 31 -8.56 0.75 29.29
N GLU A 32 -9.28 -0.35 29.01
CA GLU A 32 -10.62 -0.64 29.51
C GLU A 32 -10.62 -1.36 30.87
N GLY A 33 -9.44 -1.64 31.44
CA GLY A 33 -9.24 -2.25 32.76
C GLY A 33 -9.24 -3.78 32.79
N PHE A 34 -9.27 -4.46 31.64
CA PHE A 34 -9.19 -5.92 31.59
C PHE A 34 -7.75 -6.40 31.79
N ALA A 35 -7.56 -7.47 32.56
CA ALA A 35 -6.25 -8.09 32.71
C ALA A 35 -5.81 -8.85 31.44
N ILE A 36 -4.55 -8.71 31.06
CA ILE A 36 -3.89 -9.44 29.97
C ILE A 36 -2.48 -9.89 30.40
N PRO A 37 -1.94 -10.99 29.85
CA PRO A 37 -0.55 -11.38 30.07
C PRO A 37 0.43 -10.33 29.57
N VAL A 38 1.49 -10.09 30.34
CA VAL A 38 2.65 -9.32 29.86
C VAL A 38 3.35 -10.15 28.77
N ASP A 39 3.59 -9.54 27.61
CA ASP A 39 4.19 -10.23 26.47
C ASP A 39 5.56 -10.85 26.83
N PRO A 40 5.85 -12.10 26.40
CA PRO A 40 5.06 -12.96 25.51
C PRO A 40 4.00 -13.85 26.22
N GLY A 41 3.78 -13.69 27.52
CA GLY A 41 2.83 -14.50 28.30
C GLY A 41 3.34 -15.91 28.62
N LEU A 42 4.65 -16.12 28.56
CA LEU A 42 5.32 -17.39 28.84
C LEU A 42 6.10 -17.32 30.16
N ILE A 43 5.92 -18.32 31.01
CA ILE A 43 6.58 -18.45 32.32
C ILE A 43 7.23 -19.84 32.46
N THR A 44 8.28 -19.92 33.26
CA THR A 44 8.91 -21.20 33.63
C THR A 44 8.07 -21.96 34.66
N GLU A 45 8.32 -23.26 34.83
CA GLU A 45 7.70 -24.05 35.91
C GLU A 45 7.89 -23.41 37.30
N VAL A 46 9.07 -22.83 37.56
CA VAL A 46 9.36 -22.17 38.85
C VAL A 46 8.49 -20.93 39.03
N GLN A 47 8.42 -20.07 38.02
CA GLN A 47 7.56 -18.87 38.05
C GLN A 47 6.08 -19.21 38.14
N TYR A 48 5.65 -20.35 37.58
CA TYR A 48 4.27 -20.81 37.70
C TYR A 48 3.90 -21.19 39.13
N LEU A 49 4.82 -21.77 39.90
CA LEU A 49 4.56 -22.08 41.32
C LEU A 49 4.21 -20.81 42.11
N ASP A 50 4.88 -19.70 41.80
CA ASP A 50 4.62 -18.39 42.41
C ASP A 50 3.33 -17.76 41.85
N PHE A 51 3.03 -17.95 40.55
CA PHE A 51 1.83 -17.41 39.90
C PHE A 51 0.53 -18.15 40.25
N LYS A 52 0.62 -19.38 40.77
CA LYS A 52 -0.55 -20.24 41.04
C LYS A 52 -1.56 -19.61 42.00
N GLU A 53 -1.09 -18.86 42.99
CA GLU A 53 -1.98 -18.15 43.92
C GLU A 53 -2.80 -17.08 43.19
N VAL A 54 -2.19 -16.42 42.21
CA VAL A 54 -2.83 -15.37 41.40
C VAL A 54 -3.91 -15.97 40.51
N GLU A 55 -3.64 -17.11 39.87
CA GLU A 55 -4.61 -17.87 39.07
C GLU A 55 -5.86 -18.23 39.90
N VAL A 56 -5.67 -18.80 41.09
CA VAL A 56 -6.77 -19.22 41.99
C VAL A 56 -7.53 -18.03 42.59
N SER A 57 -6.86 -16.90 42.80
CA SER A 57 -7.46 -15.70 43.39
C SER A 57 -8.45 -14.98 42.47
N CYS A 58 -8.49 -15.31 41.17
CA CYS A 58 -9.41 -14.69 40.23
C CYS A 58 -10.87 -15.06 40.57
N PRO A 59 -11.73 -14.10 40.97
CA PRO A 59 -13.07 -14.40 41.48
C PRO A 59 -14.00 -15.02 40.43
N VAL A 60 -13.68 -14.83 39.15
CA VAL A 60 -14.44 -15.31 37.99
C VAL A 60 -13.69 -16.38 37.19
N GLN A 61 -12.54 -16.85 37.70
CA GLN A 61 -11.71 -17.88 37.06
C GLN A 61 -11.40 -17.55 35.59
N ALA A 62 -11.05 -16.29 35.33
CA ALA A 62 -10.73 -15.84 33.98
C ALA A 62 -9.30 -16.20 33.56
N ILE A 63 -8.41 -16.52 34.51
CA ILE A 63 -6.99 -16.83 34.29
C ILE A 63 -6.80 -18.36 34.24
N SER A 64 -6.03 -18.84 33.28
CA SER A 64 -5.59 -20.24 33.20
C SER A 64 -4.13 -20.33 32.77
N VAL A 65 -3.44 -21.37 33.22
CA VAL A 65 -2.07 -21.69 32.78
C VAL A 65 -2.00 -23.06 32.11
N GLU A 66 -1.45 -23.10 30.91
CA GLU A 66 -1.32 -24.32 30.09
C GLU A 66 0.14 -24.66 29.82
N ASP A 67 0.47 -25.95 29.69
CA ASP A 67 1.81 -26.38 29.30
C ASP A 67 2.14 -25.92 27.88
N GLU A 68 3.30 -25.30 27.68
CA GLU A 68 3.71 -24.85 26.35
C GLU A 68 4.15 -26.05 25.51
N TYR A 69 3.31 -26.37 24.53
CA TYR A 69 3.41 -27.55 23.68
C TYR A 69 4.79 -27.72 23.06
N ILE A 70 5.44 -26.63 22.62
CA ILE A 70 6.74 -26.72 21.95
C ILE A 70 7.83 -27.22 22.91
N THR A 71 7.88 -26.68 24.12
CA THR A 71 8.94 -27.01 25.09
C THR A 71 8.74 -28.34 25.81
N GLY A 72 7.53 -28.93 25.71
CA GLY A 72 7.23 -30.27 26.24
C GLY A 72 7.82 -31.44 25.44
N HIS A 73 8.39 -31.18 24.25
CA HIS A 73 9.01 -32.19 23.41
C HIS A 73 10.53 -32.26 23.60
N SER A 74 11.14 -33.39 23.24
CA SER A 74 12.61 -33.54 23.24
C SER A 74 13.28 -32.54 22.29
N GLY A 75 14.51 -32.11 22.61
CA GLY A 75 15.18 -30.97 21.98
C GLY A 75 15.11 -30.90 20.45
N SER A 76 15.30 -32.01 19.73
CA SER A 76 15.21 -32.01 18.25
C SER A 76 13.79 -31.80 17.73
N GLU A 77 12.79 -32.41 18.36
CA GLU A 77 11.38 -32.25 18.00
C GLU A 77 10.85 -30.85 18.39
N ALA A 78 11.24 -30.34 19.56
CA ALA A 78 10.94 -28.98 19.99
C ALA A 78 11.51 -27.94 19.00
N LEU A 79 12.74 -28.14 18.51
CA LEU A 79 13.34 -27.29 17.48
C LEU A 79 12.56 -27.32 16.16
N VAL A 80 12.13 -28.49 15.68
CA VAL A 80 11.31 -28.58 14.46
C VAL A 80 10.00 -27.81 14.61
N LYS A 81 9.36 -27.90 15.78
CA LYS A 81 8.12 -27.17 16.08
C LYS A 81 8.35 -25.67 16.19
N LEU A 82 9.45 -25.23 16.83
CA LEU A 82 9.81 -23.82 16.87
C LEU A 82 10.07 -23.26 15.47
N LYS A 83 10.76 -24.01 14.60
CA LYS A 83 10.95 -23.61 13.21
C LYS A 83 9.64 -23.51 12.44
N ALA A 84 8.70 -24.44 12.66
CA ALA A 84 7.38 -24.37 12.07
C ALA A 84 6.63 -23.10 12.52
N LEU A 85 6.68 -22.75 13.82
CA LEU A 85 6.11 -21.50 14.36
C LEU A 85 6.74 -20.27 13.70
N ILE A 86 8.08 -20.22 13.59
CA ILE A 86 8.79 -19.14 12.89
C ILE A 86 8.29 -19.02 11.45
N SER A 87 8.17 -20.14 10.75
CA SER A 87 7.73 -20.12 9.35
C SER A 87 6.27 -19.71 9.19
N GLU A 88 5.38 -20.15 10.09
CA GLU A 88 3.97 -19.79 10.07
C GLU A 88 3.76 -18.31 10.40
N LYS A 89 4.37 -17.82 11.49
CA LYS A 89 4.08 -16.50 12.05
C LYS A 89 4.98 -15.39 11.55
N LEU A 90 6.20 -15.70 11.10
CA LEU A 90 7.20 -14.71 10.69
C LEU A 90 7.56 -14.83 9.20
N ASP A 91 7.97 -16.02 8.70
CA ASP A 91 8.39 -16.15 7.28
C ASP A 91 7.25 -15.92 6.28
N ASN A 92 6.01 -16.22 6.69
CA ASN A 92 4.80 -16.08 5.89
C ASN A 92 3.95 -14.86 6.30
N PHE A 93 4.46 -14.01 7.19
CA PHE A 93 3.73 -12.82 7.62
C PHE A 93 3.51 -11.89 6.43
N SER A 94 2.24 -11.63 6.13
CA SER A 94 1.83 -10.65 5.13
C SER A 94 1.36 -9.40 5.86
N ILE A 95 1.95 -8.27 5.50
CA ILE A 95 1.52 -6.97 6.02
C ILE A 95 0.09 -6.73 5.48
N PRO A 96 -0.90 -6.46 6.35
CA PRO A 96 -2.26 -6.22 5.90
C PRO A 96 -2.32 -4.86 5.20
N TYR A 97 -2.71 -4.82 3.92
CA TYR A 97 -2.92 -3.55 3.22
C TYR A 97 -4.05 -2.74 3.89
N PRO A 98 -3.93 -1.41 4.07
CA PRO A 98 -4.99 -0.58 4.64
C PRO A 98 -6.29 -0.71 3.85
N SER A 99 -7.42 -0.80 4.53
CA SER A 99 -8.70 -0.77 3.82
C SER A 99 -8.98 0.63 3.28
N GLN A 100 -9.72 0.73 2.18
CA GLN A 100 -10.13 2.02 1.60
C GLN A 100 -10.82 2.92 2.65
N SER A 101 -11.69 2.32 3.46
CA SER A 101 -12.38 3.00 4.57
C SER A 101 -11.46 3.54 5.66
N ASP A 102 -10.22 3.05 5.77
CA ASP A 102 -9.27 3.56 6.77
C ASP A 102 -8.75 4.95 6.41
N TYR A 103 -8.85 5.36 5.15
CA TYR A 103 -8.34 6.65 4.70
C TYR A 103 -9.28 7.41 3.75
N ASP A 104 -10.49 6.92 3.46
CA ASP A 104 -11.44 7.67 2.61
C ASP A 104 -11.81 9.06 3.15
N PHE A 105 -11.95 10.00 2.22
CA PHE A 105 -12.56 11.29 2.49
C PHE A 105 -14.08 11.20 2.28
N VAL A 106 -14.83 11.03 3.36
CA VAL A 106 -16.30 11.04 3.33
C VAL A 106 -16.80 12.46 3.56
N GLU A 107 -17.36 13.09 2.53
CA GLU A 107 -17.81 14.50 2.51
C GLU A 107 -18.60 14.90 3.76
N ASN A 108 -19.62 14.10 4.13
CA ASN A 108 -20.50 14.39 5.26
C ASN A 108 -19.82 14.39 6.64
N ASN A 109 -18.56 13.96 6.74
CA ASN A 109 -17.80 13.97 7.98
C ASN A 109 -17.00 15.27 8.20
N TYR A 110 -16.97 16.14 7.19
CA TYR A 110 -16.14 17.34 7.16
C TYR A 110 -16.95 18.57 6.76
N GLU A 111 -16.63 19.70 7.40
CA GLU A 111 -17.24 20.99 7.10
C GLU A 111 -16.14 22.04 7.02
N ALA A 112 -16.25 22.95 6.04
CA ALA A 112 -15.43 24.15 6.04
C ALA A 112 -15.91 25.09 7.16
N PRO A 113 -14.98 25.69 7.93
CA PRO A 113 -15.35 26.53 9.08
C PRO A 113 -16.15 27.75 8.62
N PRO A 114 -17.12 28.24 9.44
CA PRO A 114 -17.89 29.42 9.12
C PRO A 114 -17.01 30.67 9.06
N LEU A 115 -17.35 31.58 8.16
CA LEU A 115 -16.61 32.83 7.99
C LEU A 115 -17.12 33.91 8.97
N LEU A 116 -16.20 34.64 9.60
CA LEU A 116 -16.53 35.78 10.47
C LEU A 116 -16.74 37.06 9.65
N THR A 117 -17.61 37.01 8.65
CA THR A 117 -17.92 38.12 7.75
C THR A 117 -19.33 38.65 7.97
N LYS A 118 -19.59 39.90 7.56
CA LYS A 118 -20.96 40.42 7.56
C LYS A 118 -21.68 39.90 6.33
N ASP A 119 -22.66 39.04 6.54
CA ASP A 119 -23.38 38.40 5.45
C ASP A 119 -24.50 39.28 4.87
N MET A 120 -24.75 40.45 5.46
CA MET A 120 -25.71 41.42 4.92
C MET A 120 -25.11 42.81 4.80
N SER A 121 -25.52 43.54 3.76
CA SER A 121 -25.07 44.90 3.53
C SER A 121 -25.59 45.85 4.63
N ALA A 122 -24.67 46.56 5.27
CA ALA A 122 -25.02 47.64 6.20
C ALA A 122 -25.60 48.86 5.44
N LYS A 123 -25.25 48.99 4.16
CA LYS A 123 -25.66 50.08 3.27
C LYS A 123 -26.89 49.68 2.45
N VAL A 124 -27.79 50.64 2.25
CA VAL A 124 -28.87 50.57 1.25
C VAL A 124 -28.37 51.23 -0.03
N TYR A 125 -28.50 50.53 -1.15
CA TYR A 125 -28.08 50.99 -2.48
C TYR A 125 -29.27 51.52 -3.26
N ASN A 126 -29.02 52.48 -4.14
CA ASN A 126 -30.07 53.17 -4.91
C ASN A 126 -30.46 52.44 -6.22
N SER A 127 -29.84 51.30 -6.53
CA SER A 127 -30.22 50.43 -7.64
C SER A 127 -29.83 48.99 -7.36
N TYR A 128 -30.56 48.05 -7.97
CA TYR A 128 -30.31 46.62 -7.90
C TYR A 128 -28.89 46.27 -8.37
N ASP A 129 -28.48 46.69 -9.57
CA ASP A 129 -27.16 46.38 -10.15
C ASP A 129 -26.01 46.84 -9.26
N LYS A 130 -26.22 47.93 -8.51
CA LYS A 130 -25.22 48.43 -7.58
C LYS A 130 -25.17 47.56 -6.32
N ALA A 131 -26.30 47.08 -5.82
CA ALA A 131 -26.31 46.12 -4.72
C ALA A 131 -25.70 44.78 -5.15
N ASP A 132 -26.02 44.27 -6.34
CA ASP A 132 -25.48 43.02 -6.90
C ASP A 132 -23.95 43.08 -7.07
N ARG A 133 -23.45 44.12 -7.75
CA ARG A 133 -22.00 44.29 -7.95
C ARG A 133 -21.24 44.45 -6.65
N GLU A 134 -21.78 45.21 -5.71
CA GLU A 134 -21.15 45.42 -4.40
C GLU A 134 -21.24 44.16 -3.53
N GLY A 135 -22.31 43.37 -3.66
CA GLY A 135 -22.43 42.05 -3.06
C GLY A 135 -21.39 41.08 -3.60
N PHE A 136 -21.21 41.03 -4.92
CA PHE A 136 -20.17 40.21 -5.54
C PHE A 136 -18.75 40.64 -5.17
N ASN A 137 -18.47 41.94 -5.15
CA ASN A 137 -17.19 42.46 -4.66
C ASN A 137 -16.97 42.11 -3.19
N ALA A 138 -17.99 42.27 -2.34
CA ALA A 138 -17.92 41.89 -0.94
C ALA A 138 -17.68 40.38 -0.78
N PHE A 139 -18.37 39.53 -1.52
CA PHE A 139 -18.13 38.09 -1.55
C PHE A 139 -16.68 37.79 -1.95
N LYS A 140 -16.19 38.38 -3.05
CA LYS A 140 -14.84 38.14 -3.55
C LYS A 140 -13.78 38.58 -2.54
N ASP A 141 -13.93 39.77 -1.98
CA ASP A 141 -12.94 40.39 -1.11
C ASP A 141 -12.94 39.78 0.29
N THR A 142 -14.10 39.35 0.79
CA THR A 142 -14.24 38.88 2.17
C THR A 142 -14.39 37.38 2.32
N MET A 143 -14.99 36.66 1.36
CA MET A 143 -15.24 35.22 1.46
C MET A 143 -14.34 34.43 0.51
N TYR A 144 -14.40 34.71 -0.79
CA TYR A 144 -13.63 33.97 -1.79
C TYR A 144 -12.12 34.11 -1.60
N SER A 145 -11.65 35.28 -1.17
CA SER A 145 -10.25 35.52 -0.81
C SER A 145 -9.72 34.56 0.28
N GLN A 146 -10.60 33.95 1.07
CA GLN A 146 -10.27 32.97 2.11
C GLN A 146 -10.31 31.51 1.63
N GLN A 147 -10.58 31.24 0.35
CA GLN A 147 -10.70 29.88 -0.20
C GLN A 147 -9.56 28.96 0.22
N LYS A 148 -8.31 29.43 0.06
CA LYS A 148 -7.11 28.67 0.43
C LYS A 148 -7.09 28.32 1.93
N ALA A 149 -7.47 29.27 2.79
CA ALA A 149 -7.49 29.04 4.24
C ALA A 149 -8.58 28.03 4.63
N LEU A 150 -9.75 28.10 4.01
CA LEU A 150 -10.85 27.15 4.22
C LEU A 150 -10.46 25.73 3.77
N ILE A 151 -9.88 25.60 2.58
CA ILE A 151 -9.31 24.35 2.07
C ILE A 151 -8.32 23.77 3.08
N GLN A 152 -7.37 24.59 3.55
CA GLN A 152 -6.36 24.17 4.52
C GLN A 152 -7.00 23.68 5.82
N ALA A 153 -8.03 24.38 6.32
CA ALA A 153 -8.75 23.98 7.52
C ALA A 153 -9.41 22.61 7.36
N VAL A 154 -10.07 22.35 6.22
CA VAL A 154 -10.68 21.04 5.92
C VAL A 154 -9.60 19.94 5.84
N CYS A 155 -8.50 20.20 5.13
CA CYS A 155 -7.38 19.24 5.04
C CYS A 155 -6.75 18.93 6.40
N ILE A 156 -6.60 19.93 7.28
CA ILE A 156 -6.09 19.74 8.65
C ILE A 156 -7.06 18.86 9.45
N ASN A 157 -8.37 19.14 9.38
CA ASN A 157 -9.39 18.37 10.09
C ASN A 157 -9.39 16.90 9.63
N TYR A 158 -9.38 16.66 8.32
CA TYR A 158 -9.28 15.34 7.72
C TYR A 158 -8.01 14.60 8.13
N LYS A 159 -6.85 15.28 8.07
CA LYS A 159 -5.57 14.72 8.52
C LYS A 159 -5.62 14.26 9.98
N THR A 160 -6.18 15.09 10.87
CA THR A 160 -6.22 14.80 12.30
C THR A 160 -7.22 13.68 12.64
N LYS A 161 -8.37 13.64 11.97
CA LYS A 161 -9.43 12.65 12.26
C LYS A 161 -9.16 11.29 11.62
N GLN A 162 -8.75 11.27 10.34
CA GLN A 162 -8.66 10.04 9.56
C GLN A 162 -7.21 9.60 9.31
N LEU A 163 -6.37 10.48 8.75
CA LEU A 163 -5.01 10.10 8.32
C LEU A 163 -3.96 10.06 9.42
N LYS A 164 -4.31 10.40 10.67
CA LYS A 164 -3.36 10.39 11.79
C LYS A 164 -2.70 9.02 11.97
N LYS A 165 -3.42 7.94 11.65
CA LYS A 165 -2.93 6.56 11.73
C LYS A 165 -1.79 6.25 10.77
N PHE A 166 -1.65 7.02 9.69
CA PHE A 166 -0.66 6.82 8.61
C PHE A 166 0.35 7.95 8.48
N SER A 167 0.03 9.14 9.00
CA SER A 167 0.85 10.34 8.80
C SER A 167 2.02 10.46 9.77
N TYR A 168 2.05 9.71 10.86
CA TYR A 168 3.20 9.67 11.77
C TYR A 168 3.54 8.23 12.09
N TYR A 169 4.82 7.95 12.34
CA TYR A 169 5.18 6.78 13.12
C TYR A 169 5.24 7.17 14.59
N ASN A 170 4.26 6.74 15.37
CA ASN A 170 4.20 6.97 16.82
C ASN A 170 3.98 5.64 17.52
N LYS A 171 4.68 5.41 18.64
CA LYS A 171 4.49 4.21 19.49
C LYS A 171 3.22 4.31 20.33
N THR A 172 2.09 4.40 19.64
CA THR A 172 0.75 4.57 20.22
C THR A 172 -0.22 3.65 19.52
N GLU A 173 -1.05 2.96 20.29
CA GLU A 173 -2.09 2.07 19.77
C GLU A 173 -3.03 2.78 18.78
N GLY A 174 -3.41 2.06 17.73
CA GLY A 174 -4.21 2.58 16.62
C GLY A 174 -3.40 3.27 15.53
N ASN A 175 -2.07 3.33 15.68
CA ASN A 175 -1.17 3.70 14.59
C ASN A 175 -0.85 2.47 13.74
N TYR A 176 -1.13 2.55 12.44
CA TYR A 176 -1.08 1.40 11.53
C TYR A 176 0.28 0.67 11.55
N PHE A 177 1.39 1.43 11.52
CA PHE A 177 2.73 0.84 11.51
C PHE A 177 3.10 0.25 12.88
N TYR A 178 2.81 0.99 13.96
CA TYR A 178 3.14 0.54 15.30
C TYR A 178 2.37 -0.72 15.70
N ASP A 179 1.09 -0.81 15.36
CA ASP A 179 0.27 -1.97 15.68
C ASP A 179 0.84 -3.25 15.05
N ILE A 180 1.28 -3.17 13.79
CA ILE A 180 1.94 -4.26 13.07
C ILE A 180 3.33 -4.57 13.68
N ASN A 181 4.13 -3.55 13.96
CA ASN A 181 5.45 -3.72 14.58
C ASN A 181 5.37 -4.41 15.95
N ARG A 182 4.37 -4.02 16.75
CA ARG A 182 4.10 -4.59 18.08
C ARG A 182 3.76 -6.08 17.98
N GLU A 183 2.95 -6.48 17.00
CA GLU A 183 2.62 -7.89 16.75
C GLU A 183 3.87 -8.73 16.42
N ILE A 184 4.77 -8.18 15.59
CA ILE A 184 6.03 -8.84 15.25
C ILE A 184 6.98 -8.88 16.44
N ALA A 185 7.12 -7.78 17.18
CA ALA A 185 7.97 -7.72 18.36
C ALA A 185 7.54 -8.76 19.40
N LYS A 186 6.22 -8.89 19.64
CA LYS A 186 5.63 -9.92 20.50
C LYS A 186 5.99 -11.33 20.03
N THR A 187 5.80 -11.61 18.73
CA THR A 187 6.10 -12.92 18.14
C THR A 187 7.59 -13.25 18.20
N LEU A 188 8.47 -12.26 17.96
CA LEU A 188 9.92 -12.42 18.14
C LEU A 188 10.28 -12.68 19.61
N GLY A 189 9.66 -11.98 20.55
CA GLY A 189 9.80 -12.22 21.99
C GLY A 189 9.45 -13.65 22.37
N GLU A 190 8.30 -14.14 21.91
CA GLU A 190 7.87 -15.52 22.10
C GLU A 190 8.90 -16.52 21.56
N VAL A 191 9.33 -16.33 20.32
CA VAL A 191 10.30 -17.22 19.67
C VAL A 191 11.66 -17.21 20.38
N VAL A 192 12.11 -16.06 20.88
CA VAL A 192 13.36 -15.96 21.66
C VAL A 192 13.24 -16.74 22.96
N VAL A 193 12.15 -16.56 23.71
CA VAL A 193 11.91 -17.27 24.98
C VAL A 193 11.88 -18.79 24.76
N LEU A 194 11.16 -19.26 23.74
CA LEU A 194 11.14 -20.68 23.38
C LEU A 194 12.51 -21.18 22.93
N GLY A 195 13.23 -20.41 22.11
CA GLY A 195 14.57 -20.74 21.65
C GLY A 195 15.59 -20.83 22.79
N GLN A 196 15.51 -19.94 23.78
CA GLN A 196 16.32 -20.00 24.99
C GLN A 196 15.99 -21.25 25.81
N ALA A 197 14.72 -21.56 26.03
CA ALA A 197 14.30 -22.75 26.77
C ALA A 197 14.80 -24.06 26.13
N ILE A 198 14.72 -24.17 24.80
CA ILE A 198 15.16 -25.34 24.04
C ILE A 198 16.69 -25.45 23.98
N SER A 199 17.40 -24.33 23.88
CA SER A 199 18.87 -24.28 23.85
C SER A 199 19.52 -24.33 25.24
N ASN A 200 18.75 -24.46 26.32
CA ASN A 200 19.23 -24.35 27.71
C ASN A 200 19.94 -23.01 27.99
N ASN A 201 19.34 -21.90 27.56
CA ASN A 201 19.84 -20.53 27.71
C ASN A 201 21.18 -20.26 27.02
N GLN A 202 21.46 -20.96 25.91
CA GLN A 202 22.71 -20.80 25.15
C GLN A 202 22.56 -19.95 23.90
N LEU A 203 21.32 -19.56 23.55
CA LEU A 203 21.04 -18.76 22.36
C LEU A 203 21.67 -17.36 22.52
N ASN A 204 22.64 -17.02 21.68
CA ASN A 204 23.36 -15.76 21.78
C ASN A 204 22.78 -14.73 20.80
N LEU A 205 21.75 -14.00 21.24
CA LEU A 205 21.12 -12.92 20.47
C LEU A 205 21.36 -11.55 21.14
N PRO A 206 21.35 -10.45 20.36
CA PRO A 206 21.35 -9.09 20.90
C PRO A 206 20.22 -8.87 21.92
N ALA A 207 20.46 -8.02 22.93
CA ALA A 207 19.47 -7.76 23.97
C ALA A 207 18.16 -7.13 23.44
N ASP A 208 18.26 -6.35 22.36
CA ASP A 208 17.17 -5.70 21.63
C ASP A 208 16.62 -6.57 20.49
N PHE A 209 16.95 -7.88 20.45
CA PHE A 209 16.56 -8.73 19.32
C PHE A 209 15.05 -8.78 19.11
N SER A 210 14.27 -8.83 20.19
CA SER A 210 12.80 -8.86 20.14
C SER A 210 12.17 -7.49 19.88
N GLU A 211 12.93 -6.40 20.00
CA GLU A 211 12.44 -5.08 19.59
C GLU A 211 12.28 -5.04 18.07
N PHE A 212 11.12 -4.56 17.61
CA PHE A 212 10.85 -4.42 16.18
C PHE A 212 10.26 -3.05 15.94
N ASP A 213 11.07 -2.17 15.35
CA ASP A 213 10.74 -0.77 15.18
C ASP A 213 11.13 -0.36 13.76
N VAL A 214 10.15 -0.30 12.87
CA VAL A 214 10.33 0.06 11.47
C VAL A 214 9.24 1.02 11.02
N GLY A 215 9.62 1.99 10.18
CA GLY A 215 8.68 2.94 9.61
C GLY A 215 9.06 3.31 8.19
N PRO A 216 8.11 3.79 7.37
CA PRO A 216 8.37 4.14 5.98
C PRO A 216 9.38 5.29 5.81
N ASP A 217 9.56 6.14 6.83
CA ASP A 217 10.52 7.24 6.84
C ASP A 217 11.82 6.93 7.62
N PHE A 218 12.02 5.69 8.10
CA PHE A 218 13.23 5.35 8.85
C PHE A 218 14.47 5.41 7.96
N GLY A 219 15.45 6.23 8.36
CA GLY A 219 16.68 6.44 7.60
C GLY A 219 16.53 7.36 6.38
N PHE A 220 15.38 8.04 6.22
CA PHE A 220 15.16 9.01 5.16
C PHE A 220 15.25 10.45 5.68
N GLU A 221 16.19 11.23 5.14
CA GLU A 221 16.28 12.67 5.36
C GLU A 221 15.58 13.40 4.21
N GLY A 222 14.29 13.74 4.38
CA GLY A 222 13.56 14.53 3.37
C GLY A 222 12.03 14.48 3.47
N GLU A 223 11.37 14.97 2.43
CA GLU A 223 9.91 15.12 2.31
C GLU A 223 9.20 13.87 1.71
N SER A 224 9.43 12.67 2.25
CA SER A 224 8.84 11.44 1.69
C SER A 224 7.66 10.88 2.49
N TYR A 225 6.88 10.02 1.82
CA TYR A 225 5.81 9.13 2.32
C TYR A 225 4.91 9.71 3.42
N CYS A 226 5.25 9.57 4.71
CA CYS A 226 4.43 10.13 5.78
C CYS A 226 4.40 11.65 5.73
N TYR A 227 5.50 12.31 5.35
CA TYR A 227 5.58 13.76 5.16
C TYR A 227 4.48 14.27 4.21
N ARG A 228 4.28 13.58 3.08
CA ARG A 228 3.25 13.95 2.10
C ARG A 228 1.85 13.93 2.69
N LEU A 229 1.56 12.95 3.54
CA LEU A 229 0.28 12.89 4.26
C LEU A 229 0.22 13.93 5.39
N ARG A 230 1.33 14.22 6.08
CA ARG A 230 1.40 15.23 7.14
C ARG A 230 1.18 16.65 6.64
N HIS A 231 1.52 16.90 5.39
CA HIS A 231 1.48 18.23 4.78
C HIS A 231 0.46 18.32 3.65
N LEU A 232 -0.62 17.55 3.77
CA LEU A 232 -1.76 17.58 2.86
C LEU A 232 -2.29 19.00 2.65
N GLU A 233 -2.28 19.86 3.68
CA GLU A 233 -2.68 21.27 3.58
C GLU A 233 -1.78 22.16 2.70
N ARG A 234 -0.60 21.68 2.31
CA ARG A 234 0.35 22.42 1.47
C ARG A 234 0.16 22.16 -0.02
N TYR A 235 -0.61 21.14 -0.38
CA TYR A 235 -0.91 20.82 -1.77
C TYR A 235 -1.82 21.87 -2.39
N ASP A 236 -1.70 22.01 -3.72
CA ASP A 236 -2.57 22.87 -4.49
C ASP A 236 -3.88 22.17 -4.80
N TRP A 237 -4.85 22.30 -3.89
CA TRP A 237 -6.20 21.78 -4.06
C TRP A 237 -7.12 22.73 -4.85
N ASN A 238 -6.59 23.80 -5.44
CA ASN A 238 -7.42 24.74 -6.19
C ASN A 238 -7.88 24.16 -7.54
N THR A 239 -7.24 23.09 -8.01
CA THR A 239 -7.60 22.42 -9.27
C THR A 239 -9.02 21.86 -9.19
N GLY A 240 -9.92 22.33 -10.05
CA GLY A 240 -11.33 21.89 -10.05
C GLY A 240 -12.23 22.61 -9.04
N MET A 241 -11.69 23.55 -8.25
CA MET A 241 -12.49 24.46 -7.43
C MET A 241 -13.26 25.44 -8.32
N LYS A 242 -14.45 25.85 -7.87
CA LYS A 242 -15.26 26.84 -8.58
C LYS A 242 -14.65 28.24 -8.48
N GLU A 243 -14.69 28.98 -9.59
CA GLU A 243 -14.30 30.38 -9.63
C GLU A 243 -15.29 31.26 -8.84
N ALA A 244 -14.87 32.45 -8.42
CA ALA A 244 -15.73 33.37 -7.67
C ALA A 244 -17.06 33.64 -8.38
N GLU A 245 -17.02 33.78 -9.71
CA GLU A 245 -18.18 34.09 -10.56
C GLU A 245 -19.27 33.02 -10.45
N PHE A 246 -18.91 31.76 -10.22
CA PHE A 246 -19.88 30.67 -10.02
C PHE A 246 -20.81 30.95 -8.83
N PHE A 247 -20.31 31.61 -7.79
CA PHE A 247 -21.07 31.88 -6.57
C PHE A 247 -21.97 33.12 -6.68
N LYS A 248 -21.83 33.90 -7.76
CA LYS A 248 -22.60 35.13 -7.95
C LYS A 248 -24.11 34.87 -7.96
N THR A 249 -24.55 33.73 -8.50
CA THR A 249 -25.98 33.36 -8.58
C THR A 249 -26.62 33.08 -7.21
N TYR A 250 -25.81 32.92 -6.16
CA TYR A 250 -26.26 32.67 -4.79
C TYR A 250 -26.19 33.94 -3.92
N ILE A 251 -25.85 35.08 -4.54
CA ILE A 251 -25.90 36.40 -3.88
C ILE A 251 -27.30 36.94 -4.08
N ASN A 252 -28.02 37.10 -2.98
CA ASN A 252 -29.39 37.59 -3.00
C ASN A 252 -29.41 39.11 -2.86
N VAL A 253 -30.22 39.78 -3.66
CA VAL A 253 -30.49 41.21 -3.53
C VAL A 253 -31.96 41.39 -3.17
N GLU A 254 -32.21 42.04 -2.04
CA GLU A 254 -33.53 42.23 -1.47
C GLU A 254 -33.95 43.70 -1.53
N ASP A 255 -35.24 43.93 -1.78
CA ASP A 255 -35.88 45.24 -1.66
C ASP A 255 -35.94 45.66 -0.19
N TYR A 256 -35.47 46.87 0.11
CA TYR A 256 -35.41 47.42 1.46
C TYR A 256 -35.85 48.88 1.49
N GLY A 257 -37.17 49.09 1.49
CA GLY A 257 -37.77 50.43 1.44
C GLY A 257 -37.53 51.08 0.07
N ASP A 258 -36.87 52.24 0.06
CA ASP A 258 -36.58 53.02 -1.15
C ASP A 258 -35.26 52.58 -1.86
N GLY A 259 -34.75 51.39 -1.57
CA GLY A 259 -33.50 50.90 -2.15
C GLY A 259 -33.26 49.40 -1.93
N TYR A 260 -32.03 48.95 -2.18
CA TYR A 260 -31.67 47.53 -2.27
C TYR A 260 -30.55 47.17 -1.30
N LYS A 261 -30.56 45.94 -0.77
CA LYS A 261 -29.48 45.36 0.03
C LYS A 261 -29.05 44.02 -0.51
N TYR A 262 -27.77 43.68 -0.38
CA TYR A 262 -27.30 42.33 -0.71
C TYR A 262 -27.21 41.46 0.54
N SER A 263 -27.39 40.16 0.35
CA SER A 263 -27.21 39.07 1.32
C SER A 263 -26.30 38.01 0.72
N LEU A 264 -25.27 37.63 1.49
CA LEU A 264 -24.26 36.64 1.15
C LEU A 264 -24.48 35.30 1.86
N VAL A 265 -25.57 35.16 2.64
CA VAL A 265 -25.82 33.97 3.48
C VAL A 265 -25.84 32.67 2.64
N GLU A 266 -26.54 32.68 1.51
CA GLU A 266 -26.63 31.52 0.63
C GLU A 266 -25.31 31.28 -0.10
N ALA A 267 -24.68 32.33 -0.64
CA ALA A 267 -23.36 32.25 -1.26
C ALA A 267 -22.28 31.70 -0.30
N GLU A 268 -22.27 32.09 0.97
CA GLU A 268 -21.32 31.61 1.99
C GLU A 268 -21.52 30.12 2.26
N LYS A 269 -22.77 29.71 2.47
CA LYS A 269 -23.12 28.31 2.69
C LYS A 269 -22.73 27.44 1.50
N THR A 270 -23.16 27.82 0.31
CA THR A 270 -22.85 27.09 -0.93
C THR A 270 -21.35 27.07 -1.20
N PHE A 271 -20.63 28.17 -0.98
CA PHE A 271 -19.18 28.20 -1.13
C PHE A 271 -18.47 27.18 -0.24
N ARG A 272 -18.88 27.08 1.03
CA ARG A 272 -18.31 26.11 1.98
C ARG A 272 -18.62 24.66 1.59
N GLU A 273 -19.85 24.37 1.17
CA GLU A 273 -20.25 23.04 0.66
C GLU A 273 -19.39 22.65 -0.55
N TYR A 274 -19.22 23.56 -1.52
CA TYR A 274 -18.41 23.32 -2.72
C TYR A 274 -16.92 23.15 -2.43
N ILE A 275 -16.38 23.72 -1.35
CA ILE A 275 -14.99 23.45 -0.94
C ILE A 275 -14.84 21.99 -0.50
N VAL A 276 -15.76 21.47 0.32
CA VAL A 276 -15.70 20.09 0.82
C VAL A 276 -15.93 19.11 -0.34
N PHE A 277 -16.92 19.38 -1.19
CA PHE A 277 -17.19 18.60 -2.40
C PHE A 277 -16.00 18.61 -3.38
N GLY A 278 -15.42 19.77 -3.65
CA GLY A 278 -14.25 19.89 -4.52
C GLY A 278 -13.03 19.13 -3.98
N LEU A 279 -12.88 19.08 -2.65
CA LEU A 279 -11.86 18.27 -2.00
C LEU A 279 -12.15 16.78 -2.09
N SER A 280 -13.39 16.32 -1.91
CA SER A 280 -13.71 14.88 -1.95
C SER A 280 -13.33 14.26 -3.29
N MET A 281 -13.62 14.95 -4.40
CA MET A 281 -13.26 14.53 -5.75
C MET A 281 -11.75 14.43 -5.99
N GLN A 282 -10.97 15.34 -5.41
CA GLN A 282 -9.51 15.35 -5.55
C GLN A 282 -8.84 14.35 -4.60
N MET A 283 -9.29 14.27 -3.36
CA MET A 283 -8.74 13.40 -2.32
C MET A 283 -8.78 11.94 -2.76
N TYR A 284 -9.89 11.49 -3.35
CA TYR A 284 -10.00 10.14 -3.89
C TYR A 284 -8.89 9.83 -4.91
N LYS A 285 -8.63 10.74 -5.85
CA LYS A 285 -7.57 10.56 -6.87
C LYS A 285 -6.16 10.60 -6.26
N GLU A 286 -5.94 11.45 -5.26
CA GLU A 286 -4.61 11.76 -4.75
C GLU A 286 -4.14 10.81 -3.64
N LEU A 287 -5.04 10.19 -2.88
CA LEU A 287 -4.71 9.42 -1.68
C LEU A 287 -4.29 7.98 -1.99
N ASP A 288 -5.03 7.25 -2.82
CA ASP A 288 -4.74 5.84 -3.13
C ASP A 288 -3.27 5.63 -3.56
N PRO A 289 -2.73 6.39 -4.54
CA PRO A 289 -1.34 6.19 -4.97
C PRO A 289 -0.34 6.55 -3.87
N LYS A 290 -0.68 7.48 -2.97
CA LYS A 290 0.19 7.88 -1.85
C LYS A 290 0.21 6.81 -0.76
N ILE A 291 -0.94 6.23 -0.43
CA ILE A 291 -1.05 5.11 0.51
C ILE A 291 -0.35 3.87 -0.07
N GLU A 292 -0.52 3.58 -1.36
CA GLU A 292 0.16 2.46 -2.02
C GLU A 292 1.69 2.64 -1.98
N THR A 293 2.18 3.85 -2.29
CA THR A 293 3.61 4.16 -2.23
C THR A 293 4.16 4.03 -0.80
N LEU A 294 3.42 4.55 0.19
CA LEU A 294 3.74 4.45 1.62
C LEU A 294 3.81 2.99 2.08
N TYR A 295 2.79 2.20 1.74
CA TYR A 295 2.70 0.77 2.04
C TYR A 295 3.86 0.00 1.42
N LYS A 296 4.17 0.24 0.15
CA LYS A 296 5.28 -0.42 -0.54
C LYS A 296 6.59 -0.14 0.17
N LYS A 297 6.86 1.11 0.52
CA LYS A 297 8.11 1.47 1.19
C LYS A 297 8.21 0.85 2.58
N TYR A 298 7.13 0.92 3.36
CA TYR A 298 7.07 0.27 4.66
C TYR A 298 7.33 -1.24 4.54
N SER A 299 6.69 -1.88 3.56
CA SER A 299 6.83 -3.32 3.30
C SER A 299 8.26 -3.72 2.96
N GLU A 300 8.95 -2.93 2.14
CA GLU A 300 10.37 -3.17 1.80
C GLU A 300 11.25 -3.15 3.06
N VAL A 301 11.19 -2.07 3.84
CA VAL A 301 12.03 -1.89 5.05
C VAL A 301 11.67 -2.92 6.13
N PHE A 302 10.39 -3.22 6.29
CA PHE A 302 9.89 -4.24 7.20
C PHE A 302 10.46 -5.61 6.85
N GLN A 303 10.33 -6.03 5.59
CA GLN A 303 10.79 -7.35 5.16
C GLN A 303 12.30 -7.47 5.25
N GLU A 304 13.05 -6.43 4.88
CA GLU A 304 14.50 -6.39 5.04
C GLU A 304 14.92 -6.57 6.51
N THR A 305 14.28 -5.84 7.42
CA THR A 305 14.60 -5.88 8.85
C THR A 305 14.23 -7.22 9.48
N LEU A 306 13.04 -7.74 9.14
CA LEU A 306 12.58 -9.05 9.60
C LEU A 306 13.49 -10.16 9.09
N ASN A 307 13.85 -10.17 7.82
CA ASN A 307 14.74 -11.18 7.24
C ASN A 307 16.13 -11.17 7.90
N LYS A 308 16.69 -10.00 8.21
CA LYS A 308 17.95 -9.89 8.96
C LYS A 308 17.85 -10.53 10.33
N LYS A 309 16.79 -10.23 11.10
CA LYS A 309 16.55 -10.82 12.43
C LYS A 309 16.33 -12.33 12.34
N LEU A 310 15.50 -12.80 11.40
CA LEU A 310 15.24 -14.22 11.19
C LEU A 310 16.49 -14.99 10.76
N SER A 311 17.32 -14.40 9.91
CA SER A 311 18.60 -14.99 9.50
C SER A 311 19.52 -15.22 10.70
N LEU A 312 19.66 -14.21 11.56
CA LEU A 312 20.46 -14.30 12.77
C LEU A 312 19.92 -15.38 13.72
N LEU A 313 18.62 -15.33 14.05
CA LEU A 313 17.95 -16.30 14.92
C LEU A 313 18.12 -17.73 14.41
N LYS A 314 17.82 -17.98 13.14
CA LYS A 314 17.94 -19.33 12.57
C LYS A 314 19.40 -19.80 12.54
N SER A 315 20.35 -18.89 12.33
CA SER A 315 21.79 -19.21 12.40
C SER A 315 22.25 -19.58 13.81
N GLU A 316 21.77 -18.88 14.85
CA GLU A 316 22.07 -19.20 16.25
C GLU A 316 21.40 -20.51 16.67
N LEU A 317 20.11 -20.69 16.36
CA LEU A 317 19.40 -21.95 16.60
C LEU A 317 20.13 -23.14 15.98
N LYS A 318 20.73 -22.96 14.79
CA LYS A 318 21.52 -24.00 14.10
C LYS A 318 22.76 -24.42 14.88
N LYS A 319 23.43 -23.53 15.61
CA LYS A 319 24.63 -23.86 16.40
C LYS A 319 24.32 -24.81 17.56
N HIS A 320 23.10 -24.74 18.10
CA HIS A 320 22.64 -25.59 19.20
C HIS A 320 21.97 -26.89 18.71
N ILE A 321 21.98 -27.14 17.40
CA ILE A 321 21.69 -28.44 16.83
C ILE A 321 22.90 -29.35 17.10
N ASN A 322 22.98 -29.91 18.31
CA ASN A 322 23.73 -31.14 18.51
C ASN A 322 22.92 -32.28 17.88
N LEU A 323 23.21 -32.58 16.61
CA LEU A 323 22.87 -33.88 16.03
C LEU A 323 23.74 -34.94 16.71
N GLU A 324 23.40 -35.33 17.94
CA GLU A 324 23.64 -36.71 18.33
C GLU A 324 22.77 -37.55 17.40
N SER A 325 23.37 -38.00 16.29
CA SER A 325 22.91 -39.08 15.41
C SER A 325 21.40 -39.29 15.44
N SER A 326 20.65 -38.47 14.71
CA SER A 326 19.22 -38.72 14.50
C SER A 326 19.07 -40.14 13.92
N PRO A 327 18.21 -40.98 14.51
CA PRO A 327 18.12 -42.39 14.15
C PRO A 327 17.66 -42.51 12.70
N ASN A 328 18.50 -43.10 11.84
CA ASN A 328 18.14 -43.54 10.49
C ASN A 328 17.27 -42.53 9.72
N VAL A 329 17.81 -41.32 9.47
CA VAL A 329 17.17 -40.40 8.51
C VAL A 329 17.12 -41.13 7.17
N ASN A 330 15.93 -41.51 6.73
CA ASN A 330 15.72 -42.19 5.46
C ASN A 330 16.02 -41.22 4.32
N GLN A 331 17.28 -41.20 3.86
CA GLN A 331 17.78 -40.34 2.80
C GLN A 331 16.95 -40.48 1.52
N ASP A 332 16.47 -41.69 1.22
CA ASP A 332 15.59 -41.92 0.08
C ASP A 332 14.25 -41.19 0.24
N ALA A 333 13.66 -41.19 1.43
CA ALA A 333 12.43 -40.44 1.70
C ALA A 333 12.62 -38.92 1.54
N ILE A 334 13.79 -38.38 1.91
CA ILE A 334 14.12 -36.96 1.71
C ILE A 334 14.29 -36.66 0.22
N ILE A 335 15.04 -37.51 -0.50
CA ILE A 335 15.24 -37.36 -1.95
C ILE A 335 13.90 -37.42 -2.67
N GLN A 336 12.96 -38.28 -2.25
CA GLN A 336 11.61 -38.32 -2.83
C GLN A 336 10.80 -37.06 -2.51
N GLN A 337 10.88 -36.51 -1.29
CA GLN A 337 10.24 -35.23 -0.96
C GLN A 337 10.78 -34.08 -1.82
N ILE A 338 12.10 -33.99 -2.01
CA ILE A 338 12.73 -32.95 -2.84
C ILE A 338 12.33 -33.12 -4.31
N LYS A 339 12.29 -34.36 -4.83
CA LYS A 339 11.80 -34.62 -6.19
C LYS A 339 10.33 -34.25 -6.36
N SER A 340 9.48 -34.54 -5.36
CA SER A 340 8.08 -34.10 -5.34
C SER A 340 7.99 -32.59 -5.38
N LEU A 341 8.79 -31.88 -4.58
CA LEU A 341 8.82 -30.43 -4.56
C LEU A 341 9.20 -29.82 -5.92
N VAL A 342 10.20 -30.39 -6.60
CA VAL A 342 10.55 -29.95 -7.97
C VAL A 342 9.35 -30.13 -8.89
N ASN A 343 8.69 -31.30 -8.86
CA ASN A 343 7.50 -31.56 -9.69
C ASN A 343 6.31 -30.66 -9.33
N GLU A 344 6.07 -30.37 -8.05
CA GLU A 344 5.06 -29.40 -7.61
C GLU A 344 5.35 -28.00 -8.18
N THR A 345 6.62 -27.58 -8.18
CA THR A 345 7.03 -26.28 -8.71
C THR A 345 6.72 -26.16 -10.19
N LYS A 346 6.86 -27.26 -10.97
CA LYS A 346 6.45 -27.34 -12.38
C LYS A 346 4.96 -27.06 -12.59
N SER A 347 4.14 -27.47 -11.61
CA SER A 347 2.68 -27.41 -11.70
C SER A 347 2.10 -26.03 -11.37
N ILE A 348 2.93 -25.11 -10.88
CA ILE A 348 2.51 -23.73 -10.59
C ILE A 348 2.19 -23.04 -11.93
N PRO A 349 0.92 -22.63 -12.16
CA PRO A 349 0.53 -22.09 -13.44
C PRO A 349 1.04 -20.66 -13.60
N LEU A 350 1.62 -20.36 -14.76
CA LEU A 350 1.83 -18.99 -15.21
C LEU A 350 0.45 -18.32 -15.34
N LYS A 351 0.25 -17.19 -14.66
CA LYS A 351 -0.99 -16.40 -14.77
C LYS A 351 -0.78 -15.27 -15.78
N LYS A 352 -1.83 -14.97 -16.54
CA LYS A 352 -1.87 -13.78 -17.40
C LYS A 352 -1.80 -12.53 -16.50
N GLU A 353 -0.83 -11.67 -16.77
CA GLU A 353 -0.71 -10.39 -16.09
C GLU A 353 -1.52 -9.31 -16.81
N SER A 354 -1.94 -8.30 -16.06
CA SER A 354 -2.66 -7.13 -16.58
C SER A 354 -2.06 -5.86 -16.02
N VAL A 355 -2.04 -4.83 -16.85
CA VAL A 355 -1.53 -3.50 -16.50
C VAL A 355 -2.59 -2.46 -16.81
N PHE A 356 -2.63 -1.42 -15.98
CA PHE A 356 -3.53 -0.29 -16.14
C PHE A 356 -2.72 0.99 -16.16
N ARG A 357 -3.04 1.89 -17.09
CA ARG A 357 -2.43 3.21 -17.17
C ARG A 357 -3.51 4.26 -16.94
N SER A 358 -3.40 4.99 -15.85
CA SER A 358 -4.22 6.18 -15.63
C SER A 358 -3.78 7.26 -16.62
N ILE A 359 -4.75 7.89 -17.27
CA ILE A 359 -4.53 8.91 -18.27
C ILE A 359 -5.27 10.18 -17.84
N ASP A 360 -4.58 11.32 -17.90
CA ASP A 360 -5.20 12.60 -17.60
C ASP A 360 -6.24 12.93 -18.68
N THR A 361 -7.51 12.96 -18.30
CA THR A 361 -8.65 13.38 -19.14
C THR A 361 -9.26 14.70 -18.67
N ASP A 362 -8.72 15.31 -17.61
CA ASP A 362 -9.26 16.55 -17.04
C ASP A 362 -9.08 17.72 -18.02
N TYR A 363 -10.18 18.40 -18.34
CA TYR A 363 -10.16 19.60 -19.17
C TYR A 363 -11.13 20.65 -18.62
N ASP A 364 -10.83 21.90 -18.95
CA ASP A 364 -11.61 23.05 -18.50
C ASP A 364 -12.66 23.42 -19.56
N SER A 365 -13.93 23.15 -19.25
CA SER A 365 -15.09 23.51 -20.07
C SER A 365 -15.70 24.87 -19.70
N SER A 366 -15.02 25.69 -18.90
CA SER A 366 -15.49 27.04 -18.57
C SER A 366 -15.48 27.96 -19.78
N PHE A 367 -16.49 28.83 -19.86
CA PHE A 367 -16.64 29.86 -20.89
C PHE A 367 -15.67 31.02 -20.67
N ARG A 368 -14.36 30.75 -20.76
CA ARG A 368 -13.27 31.68 -20.44
C ARG A 368 -12.56 32.27 -21.65
N PHE A 369 -12.73 31.69 -22.84
CA PHE A 369 -11.99 32.12 -24.02
C PHE A 369 -12.67 33.34 -24.66
N SER A 370 -11.85 34.30 -25.07
CA SER A 370 -12.32 35.55 -25.70
C SER A 370 -12.64 35.42 -27.19
N SER A 371 -12.38 34.26 -27.80
CA SER A 371 -12.67 33.98 -29.21
C SER A 371 -12.72 32.48 -29.48
N HIS A 372 -13.50 32.09 -30.49
CA HIS A 372 -13.55 30.71 -31.00
C HIS A 372 -12.15 30.16 -31.34
N SER A 373 -11.30 30.96 -31.98
CA SER A 373 -9.94 30.53 -32.37
C SER A 373 -9.07 30.15 -31.17
N LYS A 374 -9.15 30.89 -30.05
CA LYS A 374 -8.39 30.58 -28.83
C LYS A 374 -8.92 29.31 -28.13
N ALA A 375 -10.24 29.15 -28.08
CA ALA A 375 -10.86 27.93 -27.56
C ALA A 375 -10.46 26.71 -28.40
N SER A 376 -10.49 26.84 -29.72
CA SER A 376 -10.09 25.79 -30.66
C SER A 376 -8.60 25.41 -30.54
N GLU A 377 -7.70 26.39 -30.41
CA GLU A 377 -6.26 26.12 -30.20
C GLU A 377 -6.00 25.38 -28.87
N ALA A 378 -6.67 25.80 -27.79
CA ALA A 378 -6.57 25.12 -26.49
C ALA A 378 -7.10 23.68 -26.55
N ALA A 379 -8.23 23.46 -27.24
CA ALA A 379 -8.80 22.14 -27.47
C ALA A 379 -7.85 21.24 -28.28
N GLN A 380 -7.30 21.73 -29.39
CA GLN A 380 -6.32 21.00 -30.20
C GLN A 380 -5.07 20.62 -29.41
N ASN A 381 -4.55 21.53 -28.59
CA ASN A 381 -3.42 21.23 -27.71
C ASN A 381 -3.74 20.16 -26.66
N ARG A 382 -4.99 20.09 -26.17
CA ARG A 382 -5.42 19.03 -25.25
C ARG A 382 -5.54 17.69 -25.96
N VAL A 383 -6.22 17.67 -27.10
CA VAL A 383 -6.37 16.50 -27.99
C VAL A 383 -5.00 15.90 -28.33
N TRP A 384 -4.05 16.74 -28.77
CA TRP A 384 -2.69 16.33 -29.10
C TRP A 384 -1.92 15.76 -27.92
N ARG A 385 -2.03 16.36 -26.74
CA ARG A 385 -1.38 15.84 -25.52
C ARG A 385 -1.93 14.47 -25.15
N LEU A 386 -3.26 14.28 -25.20
CA LEU A 386 -3.86 12.98 -24.90
C LEU A 386 -3.37 11.91 -25.89
N TYR A 387 -3.46 12.21 -27.20
CA TYR A 387 -2.99 11.30 -28.22
C TYR A 387 -1.53 10.92 -27.99
N LYS A 388 -0.65 11.90 -27.76
CA LYS A 388 0.77 11.68 -27.56
C LYS A 388 1.06 10.84 -26.31
N GLU A 389 0.35 11.06 -25.21
CA GLU A 389 0.52 10.27 -23.98
C GLU A 389 0.17 8.79 -24.20
N CYS A 390 -1.02 8.51 -24.75
CA CYS A 390 -1.47 7.14 -25.06
C CYS A 390 -0.60 6.47 -26.12
N SER A 391 -0.28 7.21 -27.19
CA SER A 391 0.54 6.75 -28.30
C SER A 391 1.97 6.42 -27.86
N ASN A 392 2.55 7.25 -26.99
CA ASN A 392 3.85 6.98 -26.39
C ASN A 392 3.78 5.69 -25.54
N TYR A 393 2.78 5.51 -24.68
CA TYR A 393 2.75 4.33 -23.81
C TYR A 393 2.82 2.99 -24.57
N LEU A 394 2.38 2.97 -25.84
CA LEU A 394 2.40 1.85 -26.77
C LEU A 394 3.46 1.98 -27.89
N GLU A 395 4.62 2.54 -27.57
CA GLU A 395 5.77 2.61 -28.46
C GLU A 395 7.00 1.95 -27.82
N ILE A 396 7.96 1.54 -28.66
CA ILE A 396 9.25 1.01 -28.22
C ILE A 396 10.08 2.10 -27.50
N GLY A 397 10.77 1.76 -26.40
CA GLY A 397 11.65 2.71 -25.70
C GLY A 397 11.55 2.68 -24.17
N ASN A 398 12.06 3.74 -23.50
CA ASN A 398 12.42 3.76 -22.08
C ASN A 398 11.29 3.99 -21.05
N ALA A 399 11.57 3.51 -19.82
CA ALA A 399 10.97 3.61 -18.47
C ALA A 399 9.44 3.67 -18.27
N ASP A 400 8.68 4.44 -19.06
CA ASP A 400 7.24 4.67 -18.82
C ASP A 400 6.38 4.11 -19.96
N ARG A 401 6.60 2.84 -20.34
CA ARG A 401 5.93 2.15 -21.46
C ARG A 401 5.33 0.84 -20.97
N ILE A 402 4.33 0.33 -21.68
CA ILE A 402 3.64 -0.92 -21.32
C ILE A 402 4.61 -2.12 -21.21
N SER A 403 5.67 -2.16 -22.02
CA SER A 403 6.66 -3.24 -22.01
C SER A 403 7.43 -3.31 -20.69
N PHE A 404 7.70 -2.16 -20.07
CA PHE A 404 8.34 -2.09 -18.76
C PHE A 404 7.41 -2.57 -17.64
N ASP A 405 6.19 -2.06 -17.60
CA ASP A 405 5.20 -2.40 -16.56
C ASP A 405 4.86 -3.90 -16.59
N LEU A 406 4.65 -4.44 -17.79
CA LEU A 406 4.31 -5.85 -17.97
C LEU A 406 5.51 -6.77 -17.69
N ALA A 407 6.74 -6.37 -18.08
CA ALA A 407 7.94 -7.13 -17.77
C ALA A 407 8.19 -7.24 -16.26
N ASN A 408 7.97 -6.16 -15.51
CA ASN A 408 8.10 -6.17 -14.05
C ASN A 408 7.07 -7.10 -13.40
N LYS A 409 5.80 -7.07 -13.83
CA LYS A 409 4.75 -7.98 -13.35
C LYS A 409 5.14 -9.45 -13.52
N TYR A 410 5.59 -9.83 -14.72
CA TYR A 410 6.02 -11.19 -15.01
C TYR A 410 7.29 -11.61 -14.28
N GLN A 411 8.26 -10.69 -14.11
CA GLN A 411 9.44 -10.93 -13.28
C GLN A 411 9.04 -11.28 -11.84
N THR A 412 8.17 -10.46 -11.23
CA THR A 412 7.69 -10.71 -9.85
C THR A 412 6.97 -12.05 -9.73
N GLN A 413 6.18 -12.44 -10.74
CA GLN A 413 5.50 -13.73 -10.75
C GLN A 413 6.50 -14.90 -10.76
N LEU A 414 7.58 -14.81 -11.54
CA LEU A 414 8.62 -15.84 -11.59
C LEU A 414 9.43 -15.90 -10.28
N GLU A 415 9.85 -14.75 -9.76
CA GLU A 415 10.56 -14.64 -8.48
C GLU A 415 9.73 -15.25 -7.35
N SER A 416 8.42 -15.00 -7.31
CA SER A 416 7.50 -15.60 -6.35
C SER A 416 7.48 -17.13 -6.43
N THR A 417 7.52 -17.68 -7.64
CA THR A 417 7.58 -19.13 -7.89
C THR A 417 8.89 -19.73 -7.34
N VAL A 418 10.03 -19.10 -7.65
CA VAL A 418 11.35 -19.55 -7.17
C VAL A 418 11.48 -19.39 -5.65
N ASN A 419 10.96 -18.31 -5.08
CA ASN A 419 10.92 -18.08 -3.63
C ASN A 419 10.07 -19.13 -2.91
N THR A 420 8.94 -19.53 -3.50
CA THR A 420 8.11 -20.61 -2.95
C THR A 420 8.87 -21.93 -2.93
N PHE A 421 9.58 -22.27 -4.01
CA PHE A 421 10.45 -23.44 -4.03
C PHE A 421 11.54 -23.36 -2.94
N LYS A 422 12.26 -22.24 -2.87
CA LYS A 422 13.33 -22.00 -1.87
C LYS A 422 12.83 -22.23 -0.44
N LYS A 423 11.71 -21.60 -0.07
CA LYS A 423 11.10 -21.73 1.25
C LYS A 423 10.71 -23.18 1.57
N LYS A 424 10.03 -23.87 0.64
CA LYS A 424 9.65 -25.28 0.82
C LYS A 424 10.86 -26.20 0.93
N LEU A 425 11.93 -25.93 0.18
CA LEU A 425 13.15 -26.71 0.26
C LEU A 425 13.84 -26.50 1.62
N GLN A 426 13.97 -25.25 2.08
CA GLN A 426 14.46 -24.95 3.44
C GLN A 426 13.65 -25.67 4.51
N ALA A 427 12.31 -25.69 4.39
CA ALA A 427 11.44 -26.43 5.31
C ALA A 427 11.70 -27.94 5.33
N ILE A 428 12.05 -28.57 4.20
CA ILE A 428 12.46 -29.99 4.17
C ILE A 428 13.77 -30.18 4.96
N TYR A 429 14.77 -29.31 4.75
CA TYR A 429 16.02 -29.37 5.50
C TYR A 429 15.78 -29.18 7.00
N ASP A 430 14.92 -28.24 7.36
CA ASP A 430 14.56 -27.92 8.74
C ASP A 430 13.85 -29.07 9.44
N LYS A 431 12.86 -29.67 8.78
CA LYS A 431 12.12 -30.86 9.26
C LYS A 431 13.04 -32.03 9.59
N HIS A 432 14.13 -32.18 8.86
CA HIS A 432 15.09 -33.26 9.05
C HIS A 432 16.35 -32.84 9.83
N GLY A 433 16.39 -31.62 10.38
CA GLY A 433 17.51 -31.12 11.17
C GLY A 433 18.81 -30.97 10.40
N MET A 434 18.77 -30.89 9.07
CA MET A 434 19.95 -30.85 8.21
C MET A 434 20.52 -29.43 8.05
N ALA A 435 21.84 -29.32 7.90
CA ALA A 435 22.46 -28.07 7.50
C ALA A 435 22.12 -27.74 6.04
N TYR A 436 21.76 -26.49 5.77
CA TYR A 436 21.60 -26.05 4.38
C TYR A 436 22.92 -26.16 3.61
N PRO A 437 22.86 -26.43 2.29
CA PRO A 437 24.05 -26.49 1.47
C PRO A 437 24.76 -25.13 1.40
N ASN A 438 26.09 -25.13 1.48
CA ASN A 438 26.92 -23.93 1.37
C ASN A 438 27.32 -23.66 -0.08
N PHE A 439 26.34 -23.54 -0.96
CA PHE A 439 26.50 -23.16 -2.36
C PHE A 439 25.22 -22.53 -2.90
N THR A 440 25.35 -21.76 -3.97
CA THR A 440 24.23 -21.14 -4.68
C THR A 440 23.78 -22.04 -5.83
N LEU A 441 22.47 -22.18 -6.00
CA LEU A 441 21.90 -22.76 -7.22
C LEU A 441 21.85 -21.67 -8.30
N GLU A 442 22.27 -22.03 -9.50
CA GLU A 442 22.31 -21.11 -10.65
C GLU A 442 21.26 -21.56 -11.66
N LEU A 443 20.10 -20.90 -11.65
CA LEU A 443 19.01 -21.24 -12.54
C LEU A 443 19.17 -20.49 -13.87
N ASP A 444 19.67 -21.20 -14.88
CA ASP A 444 19.84 -20.72 -16.25
C ASP A 444 18.48 -20.56 -16.94
N CYS A 445 18.18 -19.32 -17.33
CA CYS A 445 16.96 -18.93 -18.04
C CYS A 445 17.24 -18.58 -19.52
N GLY A 446 18.43 -18.90 -20.03
CA GLY A 446 18.93 -18.55 -21.35
C GLY A 446 19.89 -17.36 -21.29
N ALA A 447 19.34 -16.15 -21.42
CA ALA A 447 20.16 -14.92 -21.39
C ALA A 447 20.46 -14.41 -19.96
N TYR A 448 19.85 -15.03 -18.95
CA TYR A 448 19.91 -14.59 -17.56
C TYR A 448 20.08 -15.78 -16.63
N ILE A 449 20.67 -15.54 -15.47
CA ILE A 449 20.82 -16.50 -14.40
C ILE A 449 20.09 -15.97 -13.17
N ILE A 450 19.27 -16.81 -12.53
CA ILE A 450 18.65 -16.53 -11.23
C ILE A 450 19.46 -17.26 -10.16
N LEU A 451 19.95 -16.51 -9.17
CA LEU A 451 20.75 -17.05 -8.08
C LEU A 451 19.87 -17.41 -6.89
N VAL A 452 19.93 -18.66 -6.45
CA VAL A 452 19.18 -19.14 -5.28
C VAL A 452 20.15 -19.64 -4.22
N ASP A 453 20.38 -18.81 -3.21
CA ASP A 453 21.14 -19.19 -2.02
C ASP A 453 20.18 -19.72 -0.95
N LEU A 454 20.40 -20.97 -0.53
CA LEU A 454 19.60 -21.63 0.52
C LEU A 454 20.04 -21.22 1.93
N SER A 455 21.26 -20.71 2.08
CA SER A 455 21.79 -20.19 3.34
C SER A 455 21.32 -18.77 3.64
N ASP A 456 20.99 -18.01 2.59
CA ASP A 456 20.35 -16.70 2.69
C ASP A 456 18.83 -16.84 2.85
N TYR A 457 18.21 -15.97 3.65
CA TYR A 457 16.75 -15.88 3.80
C TYR A 457 16.13 -14.73 3.00
N ASN A 458 16.93 -13.89 2.34
CA ASN A 458 16.43 -12.86 1.44
C ASN A 458 15.62 -13.47 0.30
N GLN A 459 14.65 -12.70 -0.20
CA GLN A 459 13.91 -13.05 -1.41
C GLN A 459 14.86 -13.08 -2.60
N VAL A 460 14.66 -14.08 -3.46
CA VAL A 460 15.34 -14.18 -4.75
C VAL A 460 14.90 -13.02 -5.61
N THR A 461 15.87 -12.22 -6.04
CA THR A 461 15.71 -11.16 -7.04
C THR A 461 16.40 -11.57 -8.33
N SER A 462 15.88 -11.10 -9.46
CA SER A 462 16.39 -11.37 -10.79
C SER A 462 16.48 -10.09 -11.63
N HIS A 463 17.16 -10.18 -12.78
CA HIS A 463 17.26 -9.08 -13.74
C HIS A 463 16.72 -9.49 -15.12
N ILE A 464 15.70 -10.36 -15.12
CA ILE A 464 15.14 -10.94 -16.35
C ILE A 464 14.17 -10.01 -17.08
N ASN A 465 13.74 -8.91 -16.45
CA ASN A 465 12.85 -7.94 -17.09
C ASN A 465 13.42 -7.36 -18.39
N GLY A 466 14.75 -7.27 -18.52
CA GLY A 466 15.41 -6.83 -19.76
C GLY A 466 14.96 -7.64 -20.97
N GLY A 467 15.05 -8.97 -20.90
CA GLY A 467 14.71 -9.84 -22.02
C GLY A 467 13.20 -9.95 -22.26
N ILE A 468 12.40 -9.86 -21.21
CA ILE A 468 10.93 -9.79 -21.35
C ILE A 468 10.55 -8.50 -22.06
N ARG A 469 11.15 -7.37 -21.68
CA ARG A 469 10.91 -6.07 -22.30
C ARG A 469 11.33 -6.05 -23.76
N GLU A 470 12.54 -6.53 -24.08
CA GLU A 470 13.02 -6.67 -25.46
C GLU A 470 12.06 -7.52 -26.29
N PHE A 471 11.60 -8.65 -25.75
CA PHE A 471 10.61 -9.49 -26.41
C PHE A 471 9.31 -8.72 -26.71
N ILE A 472 8.77 -7.99 -25.74
CA ILE A 472 7.54 -7.19 -25.91
C ILE A 472 7.74 -6.09 -26.96
N ASP A 473 8.84 -5.34 -26.84
CA ASP A 473 9.16 -4.23 -27.75
C ASP A 473 9.32 -4.75 -29.20
N GLU A 474 9.95 -5.91 -29.41
CA GLU A 474 10.20 -6.43 -30.76
C GLU A 474 9.02 -7.20 -31.37
N ASN A 475 8.30 -7.97 -30.55
CA ASN A 475 7.34 -8.98 -31.03
C ASN A 475 5.88 -8.65 -30.71
N VAL A 476 5.61 -7.69 -29.82
CA VAL A 476 4.24 -7.29 -29.46
C VAL A 476 3.95 -5.90 -30.00
N ILE A 477 4.80 -4.90 -29.75
CA ILE A 477 4.51 -3.49 -30.05
C ILE A 477 5.26 -2.98 -31.29
N GLY A 478 6.48 -3.47 -31.53
CA GLY A 478 7.37 -2.97 -32.56
C GLY A 478 7.05 -3.45 -33.97
N TRP A 479 8.04 -3.28 -34.86
CA TRP A 479 7.96 -3.56 -36.30
C TRP A 479 7.56 -5.01 -36.67
N GLY A 480 7.47 -5.91 -35.68
CA GLY A 480 7.07 -7.32 -35.78
C GLY A 480 5.63 -7.62 -35.37
N ARG A 481 4.62 -7.04 -36.03
CA ARG A 481 3.28 -7.63 -36.28
C ARG A 481 2.44 -8.18 -35.08
N GLY A 482 2.56 -7.66 -33.87
CA GLY A 482 1.67 -8.03 -32.75
C GLY A 482 0.45 -7.12 -32.66
N ILE A 483 0.68 -5.88 -32.23
CA ILE A 483 -0.31 -4.83 -31.97
C ILE A 483 0.11 -3.59 -32.73
N ASP A 484 -0.69 -3.19 -33.70
CA ASP A 484 -0.59 -1.85 -34.31
C ASP A 484 -1.62 -0.95 -33.62
N LYS A 485 -1.13 0.06 -32.89
CA LYS A 485 -1.98 0.99 -32.12
C LYS A 485 -3.03 1.67 -32.99
N GLU A 486 -2.72 1.95 -34.25
CA GLU A 486 -3.63 2.63 -35.19
C GLU A 486 -4.85 1.76 -35.54
N ASN A 487 -4.81 0.44 -35.28
CA ASN A 487 -5.99 -0.43 -35.38
C ASN A 487 -6.95 -0.30 -34.19
N TYR A 488 -6.52 0.31 -33.09
CA TYR A 488 -7.28 0.40 -31.85
C TYR A 488 -7.78 1.81 -31.56
N PHE A 489 -6.93 2.81 -31.80
CA PHE A 489 -7.25 4.21 -31.65
C PHE A 489 -6.37 5.04 -32.59
N SER A 490 -6.92 6.16 -33.03
CA SER A 490 -6.27 7.08 -33.94
C SER A 490 -6.49 8.52 -33.47
N TYR A 491 -5.67 9.45 -33.94
CA TYR A 491 -5.90 10.88 -33.66
C TYR A 491 -7.27 11.36 -34.14
N SER A 492 -7.83 10.74 -35.19
CA SER A 492 -9.16 11.07 -35.72
C SER A 492 -10.33 10.65 -34.82
N ASP A 493 -10.12 9.74 -33.88
CA ASP A 493 -11.16 9.33 -32.91
C ASP A 493 -11.32 10.36 -31.78
N LEU A 494 -10.50 11.42 -31.79
CA LEU A 494 -10.60 12.54 -30.90
C LEU A 494 -11.31 13.70 -31.57
N SER A 495 -12.34 14.20 -30.90
CA SER A 495 -13.08 15.36 -31.37
C SER A 495 -13.28 16.36 -30.24
N TYR A 496 -13.55 17.59 -30.65
CA TYR A 496 -13.89 18.67 -29.75
C TYR A 496 -14.91 19.57 -30.42
N ASP A 497 -15.77 20.17 -29.61
CA ASP A 497 -16.68 21.22 -30.03
C ASP A 497 -16.33 22.51 -29.29
N VAL A 498 -16.35 23.63 -30.00
CA VAL A 498 -16.27 24.95 -29.37
C VAL A 498 -17.69 25.44 -29.17
N ILE A 499 -18.05 25.71 -27.92
CA ILE A 499 -19.38 26.19 -27.57
C ILE A 499 -19.28 27.69 -27.35
N GLU A 500 -20.17 28.43 -28.00
CA GLU A 500 -20.37 29.84 -27.77
C GLU A 500 -21.50 30.03 -26.75
N SER A 501 -21.25 30.92 -25.80
CA SER A 501 -22.27 31.44 -24.91
C SER A 501 -22.14 32.96 -24.88
N ILE A 502 -23.16 33.61 -24.35
CA ILE A 502 -23.16 35.05 -24.16
C ILE A 502 -22.94 35.30 -22.68
N THR A 503 -21.96 36.14 -22.37
CA THR A 503 -21.85 36.76 -21.07
C THR A 503 -22.15 38.24 -21.18
N TRP A 504 -22.76 38.79 -20.15
CA TRP A 504 -23.06 40.21 -20.10
C TRP A 504 -21.88 40.92 -19.47
N LYS A 505 -21.23 41.78 -20.25
CA LYS A 505 -20.18 42.68 -19.73
C LYS A 505 -20.74 44.08 -19.67
N GLN A 506 -20.66 44.69 -18.50
CA GLN A 506 -21.14 46.04 -18.31
C GLN A 506 -20.23 47.02 -19.06
N GLY A 507 -20.81 47.71 -20.06
CA GLY A 507 -20.14 48.72 -20.87
C GLY A 507 -20.60 50.13 -20.51
N LEU A 508 -20.03 51.14 -21.19
CA LEU A 508 -20.30 52.56 -20.92
C LEU A 508 -21.77 52.98 -21.17
N PHE A 509 -22.54 52.19 -21.91
CA PHE A 509 -23.91 52.49 -22.35
C PHE A 509 -24.95 51.45 -21.86
N GLY A 510 -24.62 50.69 -20.81
CA GLY A 510 -25.44 49.59 -20.31
C GLY A 510 -24.76 48.23 -20.48
N GLU A 511 -25.50 47.16 -20.24
CA GLU A 511 -25.00 45.81 -20.44
C GLU A 511 -24.77 45.56 -21.94
N LYS A 512 -23.59 45.04 -22.26
CA LYS A 512 -23.26 44.61 -23.61
C LYS A 512 -23.04 43.11 -23.60
N GLU A 513 -23.76 42.43 -24.47
CA GLU A 513 -23.50 41.03 -24.79
C GLU A 513 -22.09 40.89 -25.36
N VAL A 514 -21.28 40.03 -24.75
CA VAL A 514 -19.96 39.66 -25.25
C VAL A 514 -19.92 38.15 -25.39
N PRO A 515 -19.57 37.63 -26.58
CA PRO A 515 -19.44 36.20 -26.75
C PRO A 515 -18.25 35.68 -25.94
N VAL A 516 -18.48 34.58 -25.24
CA VAL A 516 -17.47 33.79 -24.54
C VAL A 516 -17.52 32.38 -25.07
N PHE A 517 -16.35 31.76 -25.14
CA PHE A 517 -16.20 30.44 -25.72
C PHE A 517 -15.64 29.47 -24.69
N CYS A 518 -16.11 28.23 -24.73
CA CYS A 518 -15.46 27.09 -24.10
C CYS A 518 -15.22 26.01 -25.15
N TYR A 519 -14.58 24.91 -24.77
CA TYR A 519 -14.57 23.71 -25.60
C TYR A 519 -15.02 22.50 -24.79
N HIS A 520 -15.78 21.64 -25.44
CA HIS A 520 -16.04 20.29 -24.96
C HIS A 520 -15.16 19.33 -25.72
N TYR A 521 -14.66 18.33 -25.02
CA TYR A 521 -13.75 17.35 -25.56
C TYR A 521 -14.34 15.95 -25.43
N PHE A 522 -14.28 15.18 -26.50
CA PHE A 522 -14.84 13.84 -26.57
C PHE A 522 -13.72 12.84 -26.87
N SER A 523 -13.49 11.93 -25.92
CA SER A 523 -12.43 10.92 -26.00
C SER A 523 -12.90 9.51 -25.65
N GLY A 524 -14.20 9.30 -25.49
CA GLY A 524 -14.74 8.01 -25.02
C GLY A 524 -14.32 6.84 -25.90
N GLU A 525 -14.51 6.96 -27.22
CA GLU A 525 -14.12 5.93 -28.19
C GLU A 525 -12.60 5.74 -28.24
N PHE A 526 -11.85 6.84 -28.25
CA PHE A 526 -10.39 6.84 -28.23
C PHE A 526 -9.81 6.12 -27.02
N LEU A 527 -10.25 6.47 -25.81
CA LEU A 527 -9.77 5.87 -24.56
C LEU A 527 -10.17 4.40 -24.47
N SER A 528 -11.39 4.05 -24.90
CA SER A 528 -11.82 2.67 -25.02
C SER A 528 -10.91 1.88 -25.98
N GLY A 529 -10.54 2.48 -27.12
CA GLY A 529 -9.53 1.95 -28.04
C GLY A 529 -8.18 1.73 -27.37
N PHE A 530 -7.66 2.73 -26.67
CA PHE A 530 -6.40 2.66 -25.94
C PHE A 530 -6.38 1.53 -24.89
N TYR A 531 -7.42 1.39 -24.07
CA TYR A 531 -7.48 0.31 -23.09
C TYR A 531 -7.59 -1.07 -23.73
N ARG A 532 -8.32 -1.21 -24.84
CA ARG A 532 -8.34 -2.45 -25.63
C ARG A 532 -6.96 -2.79 -26.22
N ALA A 533 -6.18 -1.79 -26.62
CA ALA A 533 -4.82 -2.01 -27.10
C ALA A 533 -3.90 -2.53 -25.98
N ILE A 534 -4.03 -1.98 -24.76
CA ILE A 534 -3.31 -2.47 -23.58
C ILE A 534 -3.68 -3.93 -23.28
N GLU A 535 -4.97 -4.24 -23.25
CA GLU A 535 -5.45 -5.61 -23.00
C GLU A 535 -4.93 -6.59 -24.05
N ALA A 536 -4.99 -6.20 -25.33
CA ALA A 536 -4.47 -7.01 -26.42
C ALA A 536 -2.95 -7.24 -26.32
N CYS A 537 -2.17 -6.27 -25.85
CA CYS A 537 -0.75 -6.49 -25.54
C CYS A 537 -0.57 -7.54 -24.44
N CYS A 538 -1.37 -7.48 -23.37
CA CYS A 538 -1.32 -8.45 -22.28
C CYS A 538 -1.64 -9.87 -22.77
N ASP A 539 -2.65 -9.99 -23.61
CA ASP A 539 -3.06 -11.25 -24.24
C ASP A 539 -1.96 -11.80 -25.15
N TYR A 540 -1.44 -10.97 -26.05
CA TYR A 540 -0.41 -11.39 -27.00
C TYR A 540 0.85 -11.90 -26.30
N VAL A 541 1.30 -11.21 -25.25
CA VAL A 541 2.47 -11.66 -24.46
C VAL A 541 2.22 -13.03 -23.84
N PHE A 542 1.04 -13.24 -23.25
CA PHE A 542 0.70 -14.50 -22.61
C PHE A 542 0.53 -15.65 -23.63
N GLU A 543 -0.06 -15.37 -24.78
CA GLU A 543 -0.36 -16.35 -25.84
C GLU A 543 0.86 -16.69 -26.71
N SER A 544 1.84 -15.78 -26.81
CA SER A 544 3.07 -15.99 -27.57
C SER A 544 3.87 -17.23 -27.16
N GLY A 545 3.64 -17.74 -25.95
CA GLY A 545 4.37 -18.85 -25.38
C GLY A 545 5.76 -18.49 -24.85
N TYR A 546 6.27 -17.27 -25.08
CA TYR A 546 7.58 -16.82 -24.60
C TYR A 546 7.72 -16.99 -23.09
N MET A 547 6.73 -16.50 -22.33
CA MET A 547 6.72 -16.62 -20.88
C MET A 547 6.65 -18.08 -20.42
N ARG A 548 5.91 -18.94 -21.13
CA ARG A 548 5.85 -20.39 -20.82
C ARG A 548 7.20 -21.04 -21.06
N THR A 549 7.90 -20.68 -22.14
CA THR A 549 9.25 -21.16 -22.41
C THR A 549 10.25 -20.70 -21.35
N LEU A 550 10.15 -19.44 -20.89
CA LEU A 550 11.01 -18.92 -19.83
C LEU A 550 10.81 -19.69 -18.51
N VAL A 551 9.56 -19.87 -18.08
CA VAL A 551 9.21 -20.67 -16.89
C VAL A 551 9.69 -22.12 -17.03
N PHE A 552 9.56 -22.70 -18.23
CA PHE A 552 10.02 -24.06 -18.49
C PHE A 552 11.55 -24.19 -18.35
N LYS A 553 12.33 -23.24 -18.87
CA LYS A 553 13.79 -23.22 -18.71
C LYS A 553 14.21 -23.11 -17.25
N VAL A 554 13.56 -22.23 -16.48
CA VAL A 554 13.79 -22.09 -15.04
C VAL A 554 13.56 -23.42 -14.34
N TYR A 555 12.46 -24.10 -14.68
CA TYR A 555 12.16 -25.42 -14.14
C TYR A 555 13.19 -26.49 -14.53
N GLU A 556 13.61 -26.56 -15.80
CA GLU A 556 14.63 -27.51 -16.24
C GLU A 556 15.96 -27.29 -15.54
N SER A 557 16.39 -26.03 -15.42
CA SER A 557 17.61 -25.67 -14.71
C SER A 557 17.51 -26.01 -13.22
N LEU A 558 16.37 -25.73 -12.59
CA LEU A 558 16.07 -26.12 -11.21
C LEU A 558 16.21 -27.63 -11.01
N GLN A 559 15.63 -28.43 -11.90
CA GLN A 559 15.71 -29.88 -11.85
C GLN A 559 17.16 -30.38 -12.00
N GLN A 560 17.95 -29.74 -12.87
CA GLN A 560 19.37 -30.06 -13.05
C GLN A 560 20.20 -29.69 -11.82
N GLU A 561 20.07 -28.48 -11.30
CA GLU A 561 20.80 -27.99 -10.13
C GLU A 561 20.51 -28.84 -8.88
N VAL A 562 19.23 -29.20 -8.65
CA VAL A 562 18.85 -30.11 -7.57
C VAL A 562 19.52 -31.48 -7.74
N LYS A 563 19.53 -32.02 -8.96
CA LYS A 563 20.14 -33.33 -9.24
C LYS A 563 21.65 -33.32 -9.08
N GLN A 564 22.32 -32.24 -9.49
CA GLN A 564 23.77 -32.14 -9.55
C GLN A 564 24.41 -31.67 -8.26
N LYS A 565 23.76 -30.75 -7.54
CA LYS A 565 24.33 -30.13 -6.33
C LYS A 565 23.65 -30.61 -5.05
N ILE A 566 22.32 -30.70 -5.02
CA ILE A 566 21.59 -31.05 -3.79
C ILE A 566 21.63 -32.56 -3.52
N ILE A 567 21.11 -33.40 -4.40
CA ILE A 567 21.01 -34.85 -4.16
C ILE A 567 22.36 -35.48 -3.75
N PRO A 568 23.52 -35.13 -4.35
CA PRO A 568 24.80 -35.69 -3.94
C PRO A 568 25.22 -35.34 -2.51
N THR A 569 24.79 -34.20 -1.96
CA THR A 569 25.06 -33.86 -0.55
C THR A 569 24.27 -34.69 0.44
N LEU A 570 23.13 -35.26 0.02
CA LEU A 570 22.27 -36.07 0.87
C LEU A 570 22.64 -37.56 0.89
N LYS A 571 23.50 -37.99 -0.04
CA LYS A 571 24.01 -39.38 -0.15
C LYS A 571 25.38 -39.59 0.51
N LYS A 572 25.97 -38.52 1.02
CA LYS A 572 27.17 -38.56 1.88
C LYS A 572 26.72 -38.64 3.32
#